data_AF-A0A1V4HYT4-F1
#
_entry.id   AF-A0A1V4HYT4-F1
#
_cell.length_a   1.000
_cell.length_b   1.000
_cell.length_c   1.000
_cell.angle_alpha   90.00
_cell.angle_beta   90.00
_cell.angle_gamma   90.00
#
_symmetry.space_group_name_H-M   'P 1'
#
loop_
_entity.id
_entity.type
_entity.pdbx_description
1 polymer ?
#
loop_
_entity_poly.entity_id
_entity_poly.type
_entity_poly.pdbx_seq_one_letter_code
_entity_poly.pdbx_strand_id
1 'polypeptide(L)' 'MHEIREHMKVVDKDGAEVGIVDEVEVSRLKLEKGSDNQHHYVDKELVADVEGNTVRLSVQAKEVKRR' A
#
# COMPACT_ATOMS: atom_id res chain seq x y z
N MET A 1 11.16 -10.16 -10.34
CA MET A 1 10.41 -8.89 -10.47
C MET A 1 9.05 -9.14 -9.86
N HIS A 2 8.82 -8.71 -8.63
CA HIS A 2 7.51 -8.86 -7.99
C HIS A 2 6.61 -7.75 -8.53
N GLU A 3 5.72 -8.11 -9.44
CA GLU A 3 4.74 -7.17 -10.01
C GLU A 3 3.65 -6.93 -8.97
N ILE A 4 3.61 -5.72 -8.43
CA ILE A 4 2.47 -5.26 -7.62
C ILE A 4 1.28 -5.11 -8.58
N ARG A 5 0.15 -5.68 -8.20
CA ARG A 5 -1.10 -5.64 -8.98
C ARG A 5 -2.20 -4.96 -8.16
N GLU A 6 -3.20 -4.47 -8.88
CA GLU A 6 -4.49 -4.09 -8.30
C GLU A 6 -5.12 -5.25 -7.52
N HIS A 7 -5.97 -4.94 -6.54
CA HIS A 7 -6.56 -5.86 -5.56
C HIS A 7 -5.57 -6.57 -4.63
N MET A 8 -4.29 -6.16 -4.58
CA MET A 8 -3.36 -6.69 -3.57
C MET A 8 -3.61 -6.09 -2.20
N LYS A 9 -3.38 -6.91 -1.15
CA LYS A 9 -3.47 -6.45 0.24
C LYS A 9 -2.22 -5.67 0.60
N VAL A 10 -2.38 -4.57 1.32
CA VAL A 10 -1.26 -3.77 1.81
C VAL A 10 -1.22 -3.86 3.32
N VAL A 11 -0.07 -4.28 3.84
CA VAL A 11 0.20 -4.38 5.27
C VAL A 11 1.36 -3.46 5.63
N ASP A 12 1.31 -2.91 6.83
CA ASP A 12 2.39 -2.05 7.32
C ASP A 12 3.56 -2.86 7.89
N LYS A 13 4.57 -2.16 8.40
CA LYS A 13 5.74 -2.80 9.02
C LYS A 13 5.40 -3.70 10.23
N ASP A 14 4.27 -3.46 10.88
CA ASP A 14 3.81 -4.18 12.07
C ASP A 14 2.84 -5.33 11.69
N GLY A 15 2.52 -5.48 10.40
CA GLY A 15 1.59 -6.47 9.87
C GLY A 15 0.12 -6.04 9.97
N ALA A 16 -0.14 -4.78 10.33
CA ALA A 16 -1.50 -4.23 10.33
C ALA A 16 -1.97 -3.96 8.90
N GLU A 17 -3.23 -4.29 8.63
CA GLU A 17 -3.85 -4.04 7.33
C GLU A 17 -4.02 -2.54 7.10
N VAL A 18 -3.35 -2.02 6.07
CA VAL A 18 -3.45 -0.63 5.63
C VAL A 18 -4.63 -0.45 4.69
N GLY A 19 -4.85 -1.44 3.82
CA GLY A 19 -5.93 -1.42 2.84
C GLY A 19 -5.64 -2.33 1.64
N ILE A 20 -6.38 -2.12 0.57
CA ILE A 20 -6.24 -2.86 -0.70
C ILE A 20 -5.80 -1.88 -1.79
N VAL A 21 -4.93 -2.33 -2.69
CA VAL A 21 -4.52 -1.54 -3.86
C VAL A 21 -5.71 -1.41 -4.82
N ASP A 22 -6.18 -0.19 -5.04
CA ASP A 22 -7.21 0.16 -6.03
C ASP A 22 -6.58 0.30 -7.42
N GLU A 23 -5.48 1.05 -7.52
CA GLU A 23 -4.80 1.31 -8.79
C GLU A 23 -3.28 1.33 -8.62
N VAL A 24 -2.56 0.71 -9.55
CA VAL A 24 -1.09 0.70 -9.57
C VAL A 24 -0.60 1.75 -10.56
N GLU A 25 -0.05 2.86 -10.06
CA GLU A 25 0.61 3.86 -10.90
C GLU A 25 2.09 3.49 -11.13
N VAL A 26 2.80 4.27 -11.94
CA VAL A 26 4.22 4.03 -12.26
C VAL A 26 5.10 4.19 -11.02
N SER A 27 4.95 5.28 -10.28
CA SER A 27 5.75 5.64 -9.10
C SER A 27 5.10 5.33 -7.75
N ARG A 28 3.77 5.17 -7.72
CA ARG A 28 2.99 5.00 -6.48
C ARG A 28 1.82 4.03 -6.66
N LEU A 29 1.18 3.69 -5.56
CA LEU A 29 0.06 2.77 -5.44
C LEU A 29 -1.08 3.53 -4.79
N LYS A 30 -2.23 3.56 -5.44
CA LYS A 30 -3.45 4.12 -4.89
C LYS A 30 -4.16 3.03 -4.11
N LEU A 31 -4.47 3.31 -2.85
CA LEU A 31 -5.25 2.40 -2.02
C LEU A 31 -6.73 2.76 -2.09
N GLU A 32 -7.56 1.74 -1.89
CA GLU A 32 -8.99 1.90 -1.72
C GLU A 32 -9.28 2.79 -0.50
N LYS A 33 -10.43 3.46 -0.53
CA LYS A 33 -10.84 4.43 0.47
C LYS A 33 -10.93 3.75 1.84
N GLY A 34 -10.03 4.13 2.75
CA GLY A 34 -10.06 3.64 4.12
C GLY A 34 -11.22 4.24 4.93
N SER A 35 -11.41 3.72 6.15
CA SER A 35 -12.44 4.17 7.09
C SER A 35 -12.35 5.67 7.43
N ASP A 36 -11.19 6.29 7.26
CA ASP A 36 -10.97 7.73 7.42
C ASP A 36 -11.54 8.59 6.27
N ASN A 37 -12.21 7.96 5.30
CA ASN A 37 -12.82 8.61 4.13
C ASN A 37 -11.81 9.40 3.26
N GLN A 38 -10.52 9.10 3.39
CA GLN A 38 -9.39 9.71 2.69
C GLN A 38 -8.75 8.70 1.73
N HIS A 39 -8.18 9.20 0.63
CA HIS A 39 -7.39 8.39 -0.29
C HIS A 39 -5.97 8.26 0.24
N HIS A 40 -5.48 7.03 0.35
CA HIS A 40 -4.10 6.76 0.73
C HIS A 40 -3.29 6.46 -0.53
N TYR A 41 -2.12 7.08 -0.64
CA TYR A 41 -1.16 6.82 -1.70
C TYR A 41 0.14 6.31 -1.08
N VAL A 42 0.64 5.21 -1.61
CA VAL A 42 1.88 4.58 -1.16
C VAL A 42 2.89 4.65 -2.29
N ASP A 43 4.02 5.33 -2.08
CA ASP A 43 5.12 5.28 -3.03
C ASP A 43 5.70 3.87 -3.10
N LYS A 44 6.01 3.38 -4.31
CA LYS A 44 6.62 2.05 -4.48
C LYS A 44 7.96 1.94 -3.77
N GLU A 45 8.64 3.06 -3.54
CA GLU A 45 9.88 3.14 -2.76
C GLU A 45 9.69 2.77 -1.29
N LEU A 46 8.47 2.89 -0.75
CA LEU A 46 8.15 2.52 0.63
C LEU A 46 7.85 1.03 0.78
N VAL A 47 7.71 0.29 -0.32
CA VAL A 47 7.46 -1.15 -0.30
C VAL A 47 8.75 -1.86 0.10
N ALA A 48 8.71 -2.51 1.27
CA ALA A 48 9.83 -3.29 1.78
C ALA A 48 9.93 -4.63 1.07
N ASP A 49 8.77 -5.29 0.87
CA ASP A 49 8.69 -6.62 0.32
C ASP A 49 7.30 -6.89 -0.27
N VAL A 50 7.20 -7.83 -1.20
CA VAL A 50 5.92 -8.25 -1.80
C VAL A 50 5.83 -9.76 -1.75
N GLU A 51 4.97 -10.27 -0.87
CA GLU A 51 4.77 -11.70 -0.65
C GLU A 51 3.48 -12.15 -1.35
N GLY A 52 3.63 -12.68 -2.57
CA GLY A 52 2.52 -13.18 -3.37
C GLY A 52 1.51 -12.07 -3.73
N ASN A 53 0.45 -11.96 -2.92
CA ASN A 53 -0.63 -10.97 -3.06
C ASN A 53 -0.66 -9.93 -1.93
N THR A 54 0.37 -9.91 -1.10
CA THR A 54 0.49 -9.00 0.05
C THR A 54 1.70 -8.10 -0.11
N VAL A 55 1.49 -6.80 -0.15
CA VAL A 55 2.52 -5.77 -0.19
C VAL A 55 2.84 -5.36 1.24
N ARG A 56 4.10 -5.53 1.67
CA ARG A 56 4.57 -5.11 2.98
C ARG A 56 5.30 -3.77 2.88
N LEU A 57 4.85 -2.80 3.66
CA LEU A 57 5.49 -1.50 3.73
C LEU A 57 6.62 -1.49 4.75
N SER A 58 7.63 -0.66 4.48
CA SER A 58 8.70 -0.34 5.43
C SER A 58 8.27 0.68 6.49
N VAL A 59 7.10 1.30 6.31
CA VAL A 59 6.53 2.33 7.18
C VAL A 59 5.22 1.88 7.80
N GLN A 60 4.77 2.60 8.83
CA GLN A 60 3.45 2.37 9.44
C GLN A 60 2.35 2.97 8.58
N ALA A 61 1.14 2.37 8.62
CA ALA A 61 -0.05 2.88 7.94
C ALA A 61 -0.31 4.37 8.21
N LYS A 62 -0.04 4.81 9.44
CA LYS A 62 -0.20 6.19 9.91
C LYS A 62 0.74 7.20 9.25
N GLU A 63 1.87 6.73 8.70
CA GLU A 63 2.90 7.56 8.07
C GLU A 63 2.78 7.59 6.54
N VAL A 64 1.88 6.78 5.97
CA VAL A 64 1.52 6.85 4.56
C VAL A 64 0.96 8.25 4.30
N LYS A 65 1.70 9.05 3.53
CA LYS A 65 1.40 10.47 3.30
C LYS A 65 -0.02 10.63 2.74
N ARG A 66 -0.88 11.21 3.58
CA ARG A 66 -2.21 11.72 3.22
C ARG A 66 -2.01 12.96 2.37
N ARG A 67 -2.17 12.87 1.05
CA ARG A 67 -2.14 14.05 0.18
C ARG A 67 -3.27 14.02 -0.82
#